data_AF-A0A821ER94-F1
#
_entry.id   AF-A0A821ER94-F1
#
_cell.length_a   1.000
_cell.length_b   1.000
_cell.length_c   1.000
_cell.angle_alpha   90.00
_cell.angle_beta   90.00
_cell.angle_gamma   90.00
#
_symmetry.space_group_name_H-M   'P 1'
#
loop_
_entity.id
_entity.type
_entity.pdbx_description
1 polymer ?
#
loop_
_entity_poly.entity_id
_entity_poly.type
_entity_poly.pdbx_seq_one_letter_code
_entity_poly.pdbx_strand_id
1 'polypeptide(L)'
;MVRNVIRQMMTLALVPPEHVPLLFSRLGEELSPEERTELLGLFSYFKSQWMKQIPLWNVYEIPDRTNNYSEGIKIEDINFDV
;
A
#
# COMPACT_ATOMS: atom_id res chain seq x y z
N MET A 1 -15.50 -2.76 4.76
CA MET A 1 -14.88 -1.49 5.20
C MET A 1 -13.40 -1.70 5.50
N VAL A 2 -13.00 -2.18 6.68
CA VAL A 2 -11.58 -2.39 7.06
C VAL A 2 -10.75 -3.21 6.08
N ARG A 3 -11.30 -4.30 5.54
CA ARG A 3 -10.63 -5.14 4.54
C ARG A 3 -10.23 -4.36 3.27
N ASN A 4 -11.01 -3.34 2.86
CA ASN A 4 -10.67 -2.50 1.71
C ASN A 4 -9.56 -1.51 2.06
N VAL A 5 -9.60 -0.90 3.25
CA VAL A 5 -8.53 0.00 3.73
C VAL A 5 -7.20 -0.73 3.79
N ILE A 6 -7.18 -1.96 4.32
CA ILE A 6 -5.97 -2.80 4.36
C ILE A 6 -5.45 -3.08 2.95
N ARG A 7 -6.34 -3.40 1.99
CA ARG A 7 -5.94 -3.59 0.59
C ARG A 7 -5.33 -2.32 0.00
N GLN A 8 -5.97 -1.16 0.20
CA GLN A 8 -5.46 0.11 -0.29
C GLN A 8 -4.10 0.46 0.33
N MET A 9 -3.91 0.13 1.61
CA MET A 9 -2.61 0.29 2.27
C MET A 9 -1.54 -0.65 1.69
N MET A 10 -1.89 -1.89 1.33
CA MET A 10 -0.99 -2.82 0.63
C MET A 10 -0.64 -2.34 -0.78
N THR A 11 -1.57 -1.72 -1.50
CA THR A 11 -1.31 -1.17 -2.84
C THR A 11 -0.29 -0.03 -2.85
N LEU A 12 0.01 0.58 -1.69
CA LEU A 12 1.11 1.54 -1.58
C LEU A 12 2.48 0.94 -1.94
N ALA A 13 2.64 -0.39 -1.91
CA ALA A 13 3.87 -1.03 -2.39
C ALA A 13 4.04 -0.91 -3.91
N LEU A 14 2.95 -0.59 -4.64
CA LEU A 14 2.89 -0.58 -6.10
C LEU A 14 2.88 0.83 -6.69
N VAL A 15 3.00 1.88 -5.89
CA VAL A 15 3.02 3.28 -6.36
C VAL A 15 4.43 3.86 -6.27
N PRO A 16 4.78 4.92 -7.04
CA PRO A 16 6.06 5.58 -6.93
C PRO A 16 6.38 5.95 -5.46
N PRO A 17 7.60 5.66 -4.95
CA PRO A 17 7.98 5.89 -3.55
C PRO A 17 7.68 7.30 -3.03
N GLU A 18 7.82 8.32 -3.89
CA GLU A 18 7.55 9.72 -3.59
C GLU A 18 6.06 10.03 -3.34
N HIS A 19 5.15 9.22 -3.88
CA HIS A 19 3.70 9.40 -3.71
C HIS A 19 3.15 8.66 -2.48
N VAL A 20 3.90 7.69 -1.95
CA VAL A 20 3.49 6.88 -0.80
C VAL A 20 3.04 7.73 0.41
N PRO A 21 3.79 8.75 0.88
CA PRO A 21 3.39 9.51 2.06
C PRO A 21 2.08 10.29 1.89
N LEU A 22 1.87 10.82 0.68
CA LEU A 22 0.66 11.56 0.33
C LEU A 22 -0.56 10.64 0.34
N LEU A 23 -0.46 9.49 -0.35
CA LEU A 23 -1.55 8.53 -0.46
C LEU A 23 -1.87 7.86 0.89
N PHE A 24 -0.87 7.55 1.71
CA PHE A 24 -1.09 7.06 3.07
C PHE A 24 -1.83 8.07 3.95
N SER A 25 -1.51 9.36 3.83
CA SER A 25 -2.17 10.42 4.59
C SER A 25 -3.64 10.55 4.19
N ARG A 26 -3.93 10.59 2.88
CA ARG A 26 -5.30 10.61 2.34
C ARG A 26 -6.13 9.41 2.80
N LEU A 27 -5.54 8.21 2.76
CA LEU A 27 -6.19 6.99 3.21
C LEU A 27 -6.65 7.09 4.69
N GLY A 28 -5.86 7.76 5.54
CA GLY A 28 -6.23 7.99 6.94
C GLY A 28 -7.29 9.08 7.15
N GLU A 29 -7.31 10.09 6.27
CA GLU A 29 -8.30 11.18 6.27
C GLU A 29 -9.69 10.67 5.85
N GLU A 30 -9.75 9.71 4.92
CA GLU A 30 -10.98 9.14 4.37
C GLU A 30 -11.67 8.11 5.30
N LEU A 31 -11.02 7.67 6.39
CA LEU A 31 -11.59 6.69 7.32
C LEU A 31 -12.79 7.23 8.08
N SER A 32 -13.81 6.39 8.24
CA SER A 32 -14.90 6.67 9.19
C SER A 32 -14.38 6.71 10.64
N PRO A 33 -15.10 7.33 11.60
CA PRO A 33 -14.71 7.33 13.01
C PRO A 33 -14.51 5.92 13.60
N GLU A 34 -15.34 4.96 13.18
CA GLU A 34 -15.25 3.56 13.58
C GLU A 34 -13.99 2.90 13.01
N GLU A 35 -13.71 3.07 11.71
CA GLU A 35 -12.51 2.54 11.06
C GLU A 35 -11.24 3.14 11.65
N ARG A 36 -11.24 4.44 11.95
CA ARG A 36 -10.10 5.12 12.57
C ARG A 36 -9.78 4.53 13.94
N THR A 37 -10.80 4.15 14.71
CA THR A 37 -10.62 3.50 16.02
C THR A 37 -10.08 2.08 15.85
N GLU A 38 -10.67 1.30 14.94
CA GLU A 38 -10.27 -0.10 14.70
C GLU A 38 -8.86 -0.22 14.10
N LEU A 39 -8.45 0.73 13.25
CA LEU A 39 -7.19 0.71 12.51
C LEU A 39 -6.09 1.58 13.11
N LEU A 40 -6.33 2.25 14.25
CA LEU A 40 -5.38 3.18 14.87
C LEU A 40 -3.98 2.56 15.05
N GLY A 41 -3.93 1.33 15.55
CA GLY A 41 -2.68 0.60 15.78
C GLY A 41 -1.93 0.33 14.48
N LEU A 42 -2.66 -0.06 13.43
CA LEU A 42 -2.09 -0.36 12.11
C LEU A 42 -1.47 0.89 11.49
N PHE A 43 -2.20 2.01 11.46
CA PHE A 43 -1.69 3.27 10.92
C PHE A 43 -0.50 3.80 11.71
N SER A 44 -0.54 3.68 13.05
CA SER A 44 0.58 4.09 13.91
C SER A 44 1.83 3.25 13.66
N TYR A 45 1.68 1.94 13.51
CA TYR A 45 2.77 1.04 13.17
C TYR A 45 3.34 1.33 11.79
N PHE A 46 2.48 1.43 10.77
CA PHE A 46 2.90 1.70 9.39
C PHE A 46 3.64 3.04 9.27
N LYS A 47 3.13 4.08 9.94
CA LYS A 47 3.78 5.40 10.00
C LYS A 47 5.13 5.36 10.72
N SER A 48 5.25 4.63 11.82
CA SER A 48 6.47 4.65 12.64
C SER A 48 7.59 3.77 12.10
N GLN A 49 7.24 2.65 11.47
CA GLN A 49 8.18 1.62 11.01
C GLN A 49 8.36 1.64 9.50
N TRP A 50 7.26 1.61 8.74
CA TRP A 50 7.30 1.39 7.29
C TRP A 50 7.54 2.67 6.50
N MET A 51 6.97 3.82 6.91
CA MET A 51 7.25 5.11 6.22
C MET A 51 8.72 5.51 6.24
N LYS A 52 9.50 5.06 7.23
CA LYS A 52 10.94 5.33 7.30
C LYS A 52 11.78 4.42 6.40
N GLN A 53 11.18 3.39 5.84
CA GLN A 53 11.84 2.29 5.16
C GLN A 53 11.18 1.99 3.80
N ILE A 54 10.58 3.00 3.15
CA ILE A 54 9.88 2.86 1.86
C ILE A 54 10.68 2.06 0.82
N PRO A 55 12.00 2.30 0.62
CA PRO A 55 12.79 1.55 -0.35
C PRO A 55 12.92 0.03 -0.07
N LEU A 56 12.62 -0.44 1.15
CA LEU A 56 12.77 -1.85 1.51
C LEU A 56 11.52 -2.70 1.21
N TRP A 57 10.37 -2.08 1.04
CA TRP A 57 9.10 -2.78 0.83
C TRP A 57 8.33 -2.32 -0.40
N ASN A 58 8.65 -1.15 -0.95
CA ASN A 58 8.06 -0.70 -2.20
C ASN A 58 8.65 -1.52 -3.36
N VAL A 59 7.77 -2.02 -4.21
CA VAL A 59 8.11 -2.89 -5.35
C VAL A 59 7.77 -2.24 -6.70
N TYR A 60 7.57 -0.91 -6.72
CA TYR A 60 7.24 -0.16 -7.93
C TYR A 60 8.33 -0.31 -8.99
N GLU A 61 9.59 -0.10 -8.61
CA GLU A 61 10.74 -0.15 -9.52
C GLU A 61 11.33 -1.56 -9.70
N ILE A 62 10.72 -2.59 -9.11
CA ILE A 62 11.21 -3.97 -9.25
C ILE A 62 10.74 -4.51 -10.61
N PRO A 63 11.67 -4.80 -11.56
CA PRO A 63 11.32 -5.23 -12.91
C PRO A 63 10.68 -6.62 -12.93
N ASP A 64 11.22 -7.54 -12.13
CA ASP A 64 10.75 -8.92 -11.99
C ASP A 64 10.18 -9.13 -10.58
N ARG A 65 8.87 -8.95 -10.46
CA ARG A 65 8.14 -9.29 -9.22
C ARG A 65 8.08 -10.82 -9.15
N THR A 66 8.96 -11.45 -8.38
CA THR A 66 9.02 -12.92 -8.25
C THR A 66 7.69 -13.55 -7.88
N ASN A 67 6.80 -12.81 -7.20
CA ASN A 67 5.45 -13.30 -6.92
C ASN A 67 4.59 -13.47 -8.17
N ASN A 68 4.78 -12.68 -9.22
CA ASN A 68 4.06 -12.82 -10.49
C ASN A 68 4.41 -14.12 -11.22
N TYR A 69 5.66 -14.57 -11.14
CA TYR A 69 6.07 -15.86 -11.70
C TYR A 69 5.50 -17.04 -10.87
N SER A 70 5.49 -16.90 -9.55
CA SER A 70 4.90 -17.91 -8.64
C SER A 70 3.36 -17.94 -8.69
N GLU A 71 2.70 -16.81 -8.95
CA GLU A 71 1.24 -16.68 -9.06
C GLU A 71 0.73 -16.75 -10.52
N GLY A 72 1.62 -16.83 -11.51
CA GLY A 72 1.27 -16.90 -12.94
C GLY A 72 0.71 -15.60 -13.53
N ILE A 73 0.89 -14.45 -12.87
CA ILE A 73 0.37 -13.15 -13.28
C ILE A 73 1.33 -12.52 -14.29
N LYS A 74 0.88 -12.21 -15.51
CA LYS A 74 1.71 -11.46 -16.46
C LYS A 74 1.56 -9.97 -16.20
N ILE A 75 2.63 -9.21 -16.46
CA ILE A 75 2.61 -7.73 -16.36
C ILE A 75 1.48 -7.13 -17.24
N GLU A 76 1.17 -7.82 -18.34
CA GLU A 76 0.08 -7.54 -19.28
C GLU A 76 -1.32 -7.57 -18.64
N ASP A 77 -1.48 -8.34 -17.56
CA ASP A 77 -2.75 -8.54 -16.86
C ASP A 77 -2.98 -7.50 -15.75
N ILE A 78 -1.96 -6.68 -15.44
CA ILE A 78 -2.02 -5.66 -14.39
C ILE A 78 -2.47 -4.36 -15.04
N ASN A 79 -3.76 -4.03 -14.89
CA ASN A 79 -4.28 -2.75 -15.31
C ASN A 79 -3.80 -1.64 -14.35
N PHE A 80 -3.02 -0.69 -14.87
CA PHE A 80 -2.47 0.45 -14.12
C PHE A 80 -3.41 1.67 -14.11
N ASP A 81 -4.61 1.56 -14.68
CA ASP A 81 -5.62 2.61 -14.64
C ASP A 81 -6.22 2.73 -13.23
N VAL A 82 -5.58 3.60 -12.43
CA VAL A 82 -6.12 4.21 -11.21
C VAL A 82 -6.74 5.55 -11.56
#